data_AF-A0A2E3TTC3-F1
#
_entry.id   AF-A0A2E3TTC3-F1
#
_cell.length_a   1.000
_cell.length_b   1.000
_cell.length_c   1.000
_cell.angle_alpha   90.00
_cell.angle_beta   90.00
_cell.angle_gamma   90.00
#
_symmetry.space_group_name_H-M   'P 1'
#
loop_
_entity.id
_entity.type
_entity.pdbx_description
1 polymer ?
#
loop_
_entity_poly.entity_id
_entity_poly.type
_entity_poly.pdbx_seq_one_letter_code
_entity_poly.pdbx_strand_id
1 'polypeptide(L)' 'MWAPLAETVAVHVADANQVLFWREGDGWVGAVSRLSRHWLLVDGGPRLADPTATEVQFGERHKRCVLDA' A
#
# COMPACT_ATOMS: atom_id res chain seq x y z
N MET A 1 2.33 -8.10 4.74
CA MET A 1 3.21 -7.50 3.71
C MET A 1 4.66 -7.79 4.06
N TRP A 2 5.47 -8.20 3.10
CA TRP A 2 6.89 -8.49 3.32
C TRP A 2 7.73 -7.24 3.01
N ALA A 3 8.38 -6.69 4.04
CA ALA A 3 9.28 -5.55 3.96
C ALA A 3 10.27 -5.61 5.14
N PRO A 4 11.25 -6.54 5.09
CA PRO A 4 12.09 -6.87 6.24
C PRO A 4 13.01 -5.71 6.68
N LEU A 5 13.35 -4.82 5.75
CA LEU A 5 14.21 -3.67 6.00
C LEU A 5 13.44 -2.39 6.38
N ALA A 6 12.11 -2.42 6.33
CA ALA A 6 11.31 -1.26 6.73
C ALA A 6 11.37 -1.06 8.25
N GLU A 7 11.38 0.20 8.68
CA GLU A 7 11.22 0.59 10.09
C GLU A 7 9.75 0.72 10.46
N THR A 8 8.91 1.17 9.52
CA THR A 8 7.47 1.32 9.70
C THR A 8 6.71 0.94 8.44
N VAL A 9 5.56 0.31 8.65
CA VAL A 9 4.55 0.09 7.62
C VAL A 9 3.22 0.59 8.13
N ALA A 10 2.57 1.41 7.32
CA ALA A 10 1.22 1.87 7.57
C ALA A 10 0.35 1.66 6.34
N VAL A 11 -0.96 1.62 6.57
CA VAL A 11 -1.95 1.69 5.52
C VAL A 11 -2.75 2.97 5.72
N HIS A 12 -3.01 3.66 4.63
CA HIS A 12 -3.88 4.82 4.63
C HIS A 12 -5.10 4.45 3.80
N VAL A 13 -6.25 4.46 4.47
CA VAL A 13 -7.54 4.12 3.90
C VAL A 13 -8.19 5.41 3.38
N ALA A 14 -8.69 5.38 2.14
CA ALA A 14 -9.43 6.51 1.58
C ALA A 14 -10.56 6.91 2.54
N ASP A 15 -10.66 8.21 2.81
CA ASP A 15 -11.70 8.81 3.67
C ASP A 15 -11.57 8.45 5.17
N ALA A 16 -10.45 7.87 5.60
CA ALA A 16 -10.20 7.47 6.99
C ALA A 16 -8.78 7.79 7.47
N ASN A 17 -8.56 7.56 8.77
CA ASN A 17 -7.25 7.70 9.40
C ASN A 17 -6.28 6.61 8.96
N GLN A 18 -4.99 6.92 9.06
CA GLN A 18 -3.89 5.98 8.89
C GLN A 18 -3.91 4.91 9.98
N VAL A 19 -3.67 3.66 9.60
CA VAL A 19 -3.55 2.50 10.50
C VAL A 19 -2.12 1.97 10.42
N LEU A 20 -1.45 1.86 11.56
CA LEU A 20 -0.11 1.27 11.65
C LEU A 20 -0.21 -0.25 11.64
N PHE A 21 0.66 -0.89 10.85
CA PHE A 21 0.85 -2.34 10.91
C PHE A 21 1.80 -2.67 12.04
N TRP A 22 1.67 -3.86 12.62
CA TRP A 22 2.63 -4.39 13.59
C TRP A 22 3.55 -5.41 12.93
N ARG A 23 4.72 -5.61 13.55
CA ARG A 23 5.74 -6.51 13.04
C ARG A 23 5.46 -7.94 13.50
N GLU A 24 5.56 -8.89 12.57
CA GLU A 24 5.43 -10.33 12.81
C GLU A 24 6.52 -11.05 12.01
N GLY A 25 7.60 -11.46 12.69
CA GLY A 25 8.81 -11.97 12.04
C GLY A 25 9.43 -10.95 11.07
N ASP A 26 9.65 -11.37 9.84
CA ASP A 26 10.15 -10.53 8.74
C ASP A 26 9.02 -9.78 7.99
N GLY A 27 7.79 -9.93 8.47
CA GLY A 27 6.60 -9.36 7.86
C GLY A 27 5.94 -8.27 8.71
N TRP A 28 4.99 -7.61 8.06
CA TRP A 28 4.11 -6.61 8.64
C TRP A 28 2.66 -7.07 8.48
N VAL A 29 1.91 -7.04 9.58
CA VAL A 29 0.51 -7.47 9.63
C VAL A 29 -0.36 -6.33 10.11
N GLY A 30 -1.53 -6.22 9.48
CA GLY A 30 -2.54 -5.24 9.80
C GLY A 30 -3.85 -5.62 9.12
N ALA A 31 -4.90 -4.86 9.44
CA ALA A 31 -6.24 -5.11 8.92
C ALA A 31 -6.81 -3.83 8.30
N VAL A 32 -7.46 -4.01 7.15
CA VAL A 32 -8.30 -3.00 6.49
C VAL A 32 -9.66 -3.63 6.18
N SER A 33 -10.70 -2.81 6.12
CA SER A 33 -12.01 -3.29 5.66
C SER A 33 -11.93 -3.72 4.20
N ARG A 34 -12.62 -4.81 3.86
CA ARG A 34 -12.54 -5.46 2.54
C ARG A 34 -12.90 -4.55 1.36
N LEU A 35 -13.78 -3.57 1.58
CA LEU A 35 -14.25 -2.65 0.55
C LEU A 35 -13.53 -1.29 0.58
N SER A 36 -12.55 -1.14 1.46
CA SER A 36 -11.79 0.09 1.59
C SER A 36 -10.74 0.21 0.50
N ARG A 37 -10.81 1.31 -0.25
CA ARG A 37 -9.67 1.78 -1.05
C ARG A 37 -8.56 2.18 -0.11
N HIS A 38 -7.34 1.74 -0.39
CA HIS A 38 -6.21 2.01 0.48
C HIS A 38 -4.90 2.03 -0.29
N TRP A 39 -3.86 2.55 0.34
CA TRP A 39 -2.47 2.50 -0.13
C TRP A 39 -1.54 2.25 1.03
N LEU A 40 -0.43 1.58 0.75
CA LEU A 40 0.62 1.31 1.72
C LEU A 40 1.57 2.51 1.80
N LEU A 41 2.11 2.74 2.99
CA LEU A 41 3.17 3.70 3.29
C LEU A 41 4.28 2.92 3.98
N VAL A 42 5.47 2.94 3.40
CA VAL A 42 6.68 2.33 3.96
C VAL A 42 7.61 3.48 4.36
N ASP A 43 8.01 3.52 5.63
CA ASP A 43 8.93 4.53 6.18
C ASP A 43 8.52 5.98 5.87
N GLY A 44 7.22 6.26 5.86
CA GLY A 44 6.68 7.59 5.53
C GLY A 44 6.85 8.01 4.06
N GLY A 45 7.26 7.08 3.20
CA GLY A 45 7.51 7.29 1.78
C GLY A 45 6.25 7.46 0.93
N PRO A 46 6.36 7.28 -0.40
CA PRO A 46 5.24 7.47 -1.31
C PRO A 46 4.13 6.45 -1.07
N ARG A 47 2.93 6.78 -1.56
CA ARG A 47 1.79 5.87 -1.56
C ARG A 47 2.05 4.73 -2.53
N LEU A 48 2.09 3.51 -2.02
CA LEU A 48 2.31 2.30 -2.79
C LEU A 48 1.00 1.52 -2.96
N ALA A 49 0.83 0.87 -4.10
CA ALA A 49 -0.23 -0.11 -4.28
C ALA A 49 0.04 -1.33 -3.38
N ASP A 50 -1.01 -1.93 -2.83
CA ASP A 50 -0.87 -3.21 -2.13
C ASP A 50 -0.56 -4.30 -3.18
N PRO A 51 0.58 -5.02 -3.07
CA PRO A 51 0.97 -6.07 -4.02
C PRO A 51 0.00 -7.26 -4.03
N THR A 52 -0.88 -7.37 -3.03
CA THR A 52 -1.91 -8.41 -2.91
C THR A 52 -3.31 -7.92 -3.30
N ALA A 53 -3.44 -6.66 -3.73
CA ALA A 53 -4.72 -6.13 -4.19
C ALA A 53 -5.23 -6.88 -5.43
N THR A 54 -6.52 -7.22 -5.43
CA THR A 54 -7.19 -7.84 -6.57
C THR A 54 -7.61 -6.82 -7.64
N GLU A 55 -7.67 -5.53 -7.28
CA GLU A 55 -8.02 -4.42 -8.16
C GLU A 55 -7.19 -3.19 -7.78
N VAL A 56 -6.69 -2.46 -8.79
CA VAL A 56 -5.91 -1.23 -8.60
C VAL A 56 -6.57 -0.11 -9.40
N GLN A 57 -6.93 0.96 -8.71
CA GLN A 57 -7.45 2.18 -9.32
C GLN A 57 -6.33 3.19 -9.47
N PHE A 58 -6.09 3.64 -10.70
CA PHE A 58 -5.14 4.69 -10.99
C PHE A 58 -5.85 6.05 -11.05
N GLY A 59 -5.15 7.11 -10.64
CA GLY A 59 -5.65 8.48 -10.80
C GLY A 59 -5.76 8.87 -12.28
N GLU A 60 -6.59 9.86 -12.59
CA GLU A 60 -6.88 10.30 -13.97
C GLU A 60 -5.64 10.67 -14.80
N ARG A 61 -4.56 11.08 -14.13
CA ARG A 61 -3.30 11.46 -14.78
C ARG A 61 -2.36 10.28 -15.05
N HIS A 62 -2.71 9.08 -14.59
CA HIS A 62 -1.91 7.90 -14.85
C HIS A 62 -1.93 7.57 -16.35
N LYS A 63 -0.74 7.47 -16.93
CA LYS A 63 -0.57 7.14 -18.34
C LYS A 63 0.12 5.79 -18.44
N ARG A 64 -0.42 4.91 -19.29
CA ARG A 64 0.30 3.71 -19.70
C ARG A 64 1.50 4.14 -20.53
N CYS A 65 2.70 3.87 -20.02
CA CYS A 65 3.90 3.96 -20.84
C CYS A 65 3.95 2.71 -21.71
N VAL A 66 3.91 2.90 -23.03
CA VAL A 66 4.22 1.85 -24.01
C VAL A 66 5.64 2.14 -24.45
N LEU A 67 6.56 1.23 -24.15
CA LEU A 67 7.91 1.29 -24.68
C LEU A 67 7.86 0.71 -26.10
N ASP A 68 8.30 1.48 -27.08
CA ASP A 68 8.51 0.95 -28.43
C ASP A 68 9.65 -0.08 -28.37
N ALA A 69 9.42 -1.24 -29.02
CA ALA A 69 10.29 -2.41 -28.99
C ALA A 69 11.60 -2.20 -29.76
#